data_AF-A0A7Y3UNR0-F1
#
_entry.id   AF-A0A7Y3UNR0-F1
#
_cell.length_a   1.000
_cell.length_b   1.000
_cell.length_c   1.000
_cell.angle_alpha   90.00
_cell.angle_beta   90.00
_cell.angle_gamma   90.00
#
_symmetry.space_group_name_H-M   'P 1'
#
loop_
_entity.id
_entity.type
_entity.pdbx_description
1 polymer ?
#
loop_
_entity_poly.entity_id
_entity_poly.type
_entity_poly.pdbx_seq_one_letter_code
_entity_poly.pdbx_strand_id
1 'polypeptide(L)' 'MPTLPLEEMTVTEKLQVMEELWSDLCCNQDQIPVPQWHKDILDRREELVKKGKATFVDLETVKKRIAARIA' A
#
# COMPACT_ATOMS: atom_id res chain seq x y z
N MET A 1 20.13 -16.92 -4.77
CA MET A 1 19.57 -15.58 -4.54
C MET A 1 20.57 -14.82 -3.70
N PRO A 2 21.01 -13.62 -4.09
CA PRO A 2 21.92 -12.83 -3.26
C PRO A 2 21.19 -12.49 -1.95
N THR A 3 21.84 -12.78 -0.82
CA THR A 3 21.34 -12.42 0.52
C THR A 3 22.00 -11.11 0.94
N LEU A 4 21.20 -10.10 1.27
CA LEU A 4 21.71 -8.86 1.84
C LEU A 4 22.20 -9.11 3.28
N PRO A 5 23.35 -8.57 3.71
CA PRO A 5 23.86 -8.70 5.08
C PRO A 5 23.08 -7.78 6.03
N LEU A 6 21.78 -8.03 6.19
CA LEU A 6 20.87 -7.17 6.95
C LEU A 6 21.31 -6.98 8.41
N GLU A 7 22.05 -7.92 9.00
CA GLU A 7 22.51 -7.80 10.39
C GLU A 7 23.65 -6.77 10.55
N GLU A 8 24.43 -6.53 9.50
CA GLU A 8 25.57 -5.60 9.50
C GLU A 8 25.16 -4.16 9.16
N MET A 9 23.97 -3.99 8.57
CA MET A 9 23.46 -2.70 8.15
C MET A 9 22.89 -1.91 9.34
N THR A 10 23.18 -0.61 9.37
CA THR A 10 22.48 0.37 10.18
C THR A 10 21.02 0.50 9.76
N VAL A 11 20.18 1.08 10.62
CA VAL A 11 18.78 1.35 10.30
C VAL A 11 18.66 2.25 9.05
N THR A 12 19.51 3.27 8.93
CA THR A 12 19.53 4.17 7.78
C THR A 12 19.81 3.42 6.48
N GLU A 13 20.81 2.55 6.46
CA GLU A 13 21.15 1.75 5.28
C GLU A 13 20.00 0.80 4.89
N LYS A 14 19.32 0.21 5.89
CA LYS A 14 18.14 -0.64 5.62
C LYS A 14 17.02 0.14 4.97
N LEU A 15 16.76 1.36 5.44
CA LEU A 15 15.73 2.23 4.89
C LEU A 15 16.08 2.66 3.47
N GLN A 16 17.34 3.03 3.21
CA GLN A 16 17.81 3.38 1.86
C GLN A 16 17.66 2.21 0.89
N VAL A 17 18.08 1.01 1.28
CA VAL A 17 17.91 -0.19 0.44
C VAL A 17 16.43 -0.49 0.20
N MET A 18 15.57 -0.31 1.21
CA MET A 18 14.13 -0.47 1.04
C MET A 18 13.55 0.55 0.05
N GLU A 19 13.99 1.80 0.10
CA GLU A 19 13.57 2.86 -0.83
C GLU A 19 14.05 2.59 -2.27
N GLU A 20 15.30 2.15 -2.44
CA GLU A 20 15.85 1.77 -3.75
C GLU A 20 15.09 0.59 -4.36
N LEU A 21 14.85 -0.45 -3.55
CA LEU A 21 14.04 -1.60 -3.97
C LEU A 21 12.62 -1.18 -4.35
N TRP A 22 12.00 -0.32 -3.54
CA TRP A 22 10.67 0.19 -3.82
C TRP A 22 10.63 1.01 -5.12
N SER A 23 11.64 1.86 -5.34
CA SER A 23 11.78 2.66 -6.56
C SER A 23 11.91 1.79 -7.81
N ASP A 24 12.77 0.77 -7.77
CA ASP A 24 12.95 -0.17 -8.87
C ASP A 24 11.66 -0.95 -9.18
N LEU A 25 10.97 -1.45 -8.14
CA LEU A 25 9.69 -2.15 -8.30
C LEU A 25 8.62 -1.25 -8.92
N CYS A 26 8.57 0.04 -8.56
CA CYS A 26 7.66 1.01 -9.18
C CYS A 26 7.98 1.23 -10.67
N CYS A 27 9.26 1.32 -11.04
CA CYS A 27 9.69 1.44 -12.43
C CYS A 27 9.38 0.19 -13.25
N ASN A 28 9.36 -0.98 -12.61
CA ASN A 28 9.13 -2.29 -13.22
C ASN A 28 7.74 -2.88 -12.89
N GLN A 29 6.73 -2.03 -12.69
CA GLN A 29 5.40 -2.44 -12.23
C GLN A 29 4.74 -3.55 -13.07
N ASP A 30 5.03 -3.61 -14.37
CA ASP A 30 4.47 -4.63 -15.28
C ASP A 30 4.98 -6.06 -14.96
N GLN A 31 6.10 -6.16 -14.24
CA GLN A 31 6.66 -7.43 -13.78
C GLN A 31 5.98 -7.95 -12.50
N ILE A 32 5.15 -7.13 -11.85
CA ILE A 32 4.48 -7.47 -10.60
C ILE A 32 3.03 -7.85 -10.93
N PRO A 33 2.69 -9.15 -10.94
CA PRO A 33 1.34 -9.58 -11.26
C PRO A 33 0.38 -9.10 -10.17
N VAL A 34 -0.66 -8.36 -10.56
CA VAL A 34 -1.75 -7.98 -9.66
C VAL A 34 -2.63 -9.20 -9.42
N PRO A 35 -2.75 -9.71 -8.17
CA PRO A 35 -3.61 -10.83 -7.88
C PRO A 35 -5.07 -10.52 -8.24
N GLN A 36 -5.78 -11.48 -8.83
CA GLN A 36 -7.17 -11.29 -9.27
C GLN A 36 -8.08 -10.79 -8.13
N TRP A 37 -7.85 -11.27 -6.91
CA TRP A 37 -8.64 -10.86 -5.75
C TRP A 37 -8.51 -9.36 -5.42
N HIS A 38 -7.38 -8.70 -5.75
CA HIS A 38 -7.26 -7.24 -5.61
C HIS A 38 -8.30 -6.55 -6.48
N LYS A 39 -8.37 -6.95 -7.76
CA LYS A 39 -9.31 -6.40 -8.72
C LYS A 39 -10.76 -6.66 -8.29
N ASP A 40 -11.07 -7.89 -7.88
CA ASP A 40 -12.44 -8.25 -7.46
C ASP A 40 -12.94 -7.38 -6.30
N ILE A 41 -12.05 -7.03 -5.35
CA ILE A 41 -12.40 -6.12 -4.25
C ILE A 41 -12.64 -4.70 -4.76
N LEU A 42 -11.81 -4.20 -5.67
CA LEU A 42 -11.97 -2.86 -6.24
C LEU A 42 -13.27 -2.75 -7.05
N ASP A 43 -13.53 -3.72 -7.93
CA ASP A 43 -14.75 -3.81 -8.73
C ASP A 43 -16.00 -3.83 -7.82
N ARG A 44 -15.97 -4.65 -6.76
CA ARG A 44 -17.06 -4.69 -5.76
C ARG A 44 -17.26 -3.35 -5.06
N ARG A 45 -16.17 -2.67 -4.67
CA ARG A 45 -16.26 -1.36 -3.99
C ARG A 45 -16.78 -0.27 -4.91
N GLU A 46 -16.33 -0.26 -6.17
CA GLU A 46 -16.82 0.67 -7.18
C GLU A 46 -18.33 0.49 -7.41
N GLU A 47 -18.81 -0.76 -7.50
CA GLU A 47 -20.23 -1.06 -7.66
C GLU A 47 -21.07 -0.59 -6.46
N LEU A 48 -20.54 -0.67 -5.24
CA LEU A 48 -21.20 -0.14 -4.05
C LEU A 48 -21.32 1.39 -4.12
N VAL A 49 -20.29 2.08 -4.62
CA VAL A 49 -20.34 3.54 -4.83
C VAL A 49 -21.38 3.90 -5.89
N LYS A 50 -21.39 3.19 -7.04
CA LYS A 50 -22.39 3.38 -8.11
C LYS A 50 -23.82 3.18 -7.62
N LYS A 51 -24.04 2.22 -6.71
CA LYS A 51 -25.34 1.94 -6.07
C LYS A 51 -25.69 2.89 -4.91
N GLY A 52 -24.85 3.88 -4.60
CA GLY A 52 -25.04 4.78 -3.46
C GLY A 52 -24.92 4.12 -2.09
N LYS A 53 -24.38 2.90 -2.03
CA LYS A 53 -24.18 2.11 -0.80
C LYS A 53 -22.83 2.37 -0.14
N ALA A 54 -21.93 3.07 -0.82
CA ALA A 54 -20.66 3.54 -0.31
C ALA A 54 -20.38 4.94 -0.85
N THR A 55 -19.61 5.72 -0.09
CA THR A 55 -19.19 7.06 -0.49
C THR A 55 -17.70 7.22 -0.23
N PHE A 56 -17.08 8.11 -1.02
CA PHE A 56 -15.74 8.57 -0.70
C PHE A 56 -15.79 9.48 0.51
N VAL A 57 -14.77 9.36 1.36
CA VAL A 57 -14.60 10.20 2.54
C VAL A 57 -13.22 10.83 2.45
N ASP A 58 -13.17 12.11 2.82
CA ASP A 58 -11.91 12.84 2.93
C ASP A 58 -10.94 12.17 3.92
N LEU A 59 -9.65 12.18 3.57
CA LEU A 59 -8.62 11.49 4.33
C LEU A 59 -8.44 12.07 5.73
N GLU A 60 -8.52 13.39 5.89
CA GLU A 60 -8.39 14.05 7.20
C GLU A 60 -9.57 13.68 8.11
N THR A 61 -10.76 13.56 7.54
CA THR A 61 -11.94 13.06 8.24
C THR A 61 -11.73 11.63 8.74
N VAL A 62 -11.15 10.75 7.91
CA VAL A 62 -10.84 9.37 8.31
C VAL A 62 -9.77 9.33 9.40
N LYS A 63 -8.69 10.12 9.29
CA LYS A 63 -7.63 10.21 10.30
C LYS A 63 -8.19 10.62 11.66
N LYS A 64 -9.00 11.68 11.71
CA LYS A 64 -9.67 12.15 12.94
C LYS A 64 -10.53 11.06 13.57
N ARG A 65 -11.33 10.36 12.75
CA ARG A 65 -12.19 9.26 13.21
C ARG A 65 -11.38 8.10 13.80
N ILE A 66 -10.24 7.74 13.20
CA ILE A 66 -9.38 6.66 13.70
C ILE A 66 -8.70 7.08 15.01
N ALA A 67 -8.14 8.29 15.06
CA ALA A 67 -7.50 8.81 16.27
C ALA A 67 -8.48 8.82 17.47
N ALA A 68 -9.73 9.23 17.25
CA ALA A 68 -10.77 9.23 18.28
C ALA A 68 -11.21 7.84 18.77
N ARG A 69 -10.85 6.75 18.08
CA ARG A 69 -11.15 5.37 18.48
C ARG A 69 -10.00 4.67 19.22
N ILE A 70 -8.81 5.27 19.17
CA ILE A 70 -7.59 4.73 19.78
C ILE A 70 -7.29 5.47 21.11
N ALA A 71 -7.84 6.69 21.28
CA ALA A 71 -7.90 7.39 22.56
C ALA A 71 -8.97 6.79 23.49
#